data_AF-A0A518ID78-F1
#
_entry.id   AF-A0A518ID78-F1
#
_cell.length_a   1.000
_cell.length_b   1.000
_cell.length_c   1.000
_cell.angle_alpha   90.00
_cell.angle_beta   90.00
_cell.angle_gamma   90.00
#
_symmetry.space_group_name_H-M   'P 1'
#
loop_
_entity.id
_entity.type
_entity.pdbx_description
1 polymer ?
#
loop_
_entity_poly.entity_id
_entity_poly.type
_entity_poly.pdbx_seq_one_letter_code
_entity_poly.pdbx_strand_id
1 'polypeptide(L)'
;MKFKLPILFLALWLLLTADNQRAVYAQGWGYPCGPDGAPLLQYLTPQGFMGADFRGSCYQHDRCYEIPGISRRYCDLQFRQELHRRCDYSAFPLGCRMVSNFMYLQVRLYGRRPYLNSQYPQYQTPVPVYSYPVYSGY
;
A
#
# COMPACT_ATOMS: atom_id res chain seq x y z
N MET A 1 -22.29 36.13 -32.51
CA MET A 1 -22.13 35.47 -31.19
C MET A 1 -22.23 33.95 -31.33
N LYS A 2 -21.15 33.21 -31.63
CA LYS A 2 -21.16 31.72 -31.71
C LYS A 2 -19.75 31.14 -31.43
N PHE A 3 -19.34 31.06 -30.17
CA PHE A 3 -18.08 30.38 -29.77
C PHE A 3 -18.16 29.70 -28.38
N LYS A 4 -19.35 29.30 -27.92
CA LYS A 4 -19.51 28.72 -26.56
C LYS A 4 -19.52 27.18 -26.52
N LEU A 5 -19.69 26.51 -27.65
CA LEU A 5 -19.86 25.04 -27.71
C LEU A 5 -18.55 24.22 -27.59
N PRO A 6 -17.41 24.58 -28.20
CA PRO A 6 -16.21 23.73 -28.13
C PRO A 6 -15.50 23.81 -26.77
N ILE A 7 -15.64 24.93 -26.05
CA ILE A 7 -15.08 25.12 -24.71
C ILE A 7 -15.75 24.17 -23.71
N LEU A 8 -17.05 23.92 -23.88
CA LEU A 8 -17.82 23.08 -22.97
C LEU A 8 -17.43 21.60 -23.10
N PHE A 9 -17.15 21.13 -24.33
CA PHE A 9 -16.64 19.79 -24.56
C PHE A 9 -15.22 19.58 -24.03
N LEU A 10 -14.34 20.58 -24.17
CA LEU A 10 -12.96 20.52 -23.68
C LEU A 10 -12.90 20.51 -22.14
N ALA A 11 -13.76 21.29 -21.49
CA ALA A 11 -13.93 21.28 -20.04
C ALA A 11 -14.52 19.95 -19.54
N LEU A 12 -15.49 19.37 -20.24
CA LEU A 12 -16.07 18.08 -19.90
C LEU A 12 -15.05 16.94 -20.06
N TRP A 13 -14.20 17.00 -21.09
CA TRP A 13 -13.11 16.04 -21.30
C TRP A 13 -12.05 16.14 -20.18
N LEU A 14 -11.65 17.34 -19.78
CA LEU A 14 -10.73 17.58 -18.66
C LEU A 14 -11.29 17.10 -17.31
N LEU A 15 -12.60 17.21 -17.09
CA LEU A 15 -13.27 16.71 -15.88
C LEU A 15 -13.40 15.18 -15.87
N LEU A 16 -13.53 14.54 -17.04
CA LEU A 16 -13.60 13.08 -17.16
C LEU A 16 -12.22 12.40 -17.04
N THR A 17 -11.13 13.12 -17.30
CA THR A 17 -9.74 12.64 -17.10
C THR A 17 -9.16 12.99 -15.73
N ALA A 18 -9.97 13.51 -14.81
CA ALA A 18 -9.54 13.76 -13.43
C ALA A 18 -9.29 12.42 -12.71
N ASP A 19 -8.06 11.95 -12.85
CA ASP A 19 -7.53 10.72 -12.32
C ASP A 19 -7.78 10.60 -10.82
N ASN A 20 -8.43 9.51 -10.44
CA ASN A 20 -8.95 9.22 -9.11
C ASN A 20 -7.82 8.69 -8.21
N GLN A 21 -6.70 9.42 -8.10
CA GLN A 21 -5.48 8.98 -7.41
C GLN A 21 -5.29 9.59 -6.00
N ARG A 22 -6.30 10.27 -5.44
CA ARG A 22 -6.13 11.02 -4.16
C ARG A 22 -7.18 10.66 -3.11
N ALA A 23 -7.20 9.43 -2.61
CA ALA A 23 -7.90 9.12 -1.35
C ALA A 23 -7.47 7.80 -0.67
N VAL A 24 -6.18 7.45 -0.65
CA VAL A 24 -5.67 6.42 0.27
C VAL A 24 -4.67 7.06 1.24
N TYR A 25 -5.07 8.18 1.82
CA TYR A 25 -4.33 8.89 2.86
C TYR A 25 -5.29 9.21 4.01
N ALA A 26 -5.84 8.21 4.70
CA ALA A 26 -6.52 8.46 5.98
C ALA A 26 -6.86 7.17 6.75
N GLN A 27 -5.91 6.27 7.02
CA GLN A 27 -6.07 5.33 8.15
C GLN A 27 -4.71 5.08 8.83
N GLY A 28 -4.50 5.74 9.97
CA GLY A 28 -3.50 5.40 10.98
C GLY A 28 -2.11 6.00 10.78
N TRP A 29 -1.52 6.48 11.88
CA TRP A 29 -0.12 6.90 12.02
C TRP A 29 0.87 5.71 11.97
N GLY A 30 0.69 4.79 11.00
CA GLY A 30 1.47 3.57 10.89
C GLY A 30 2.48 3.62 9.75
N TYR A 31 3.52 2.81 9.84
CA TYR A 31 4.36 2.42 8.73
C TYR A 31 3.63 1.28 8.00
N PRO A 32 2.73 1.52 7.01
CA PRO A 32 1.84 0.48 6.49
C PRO A 32 2.60 -0.60 5.70
N CYS A 33 3.83 -0.33 5.28
CA CYS A 33 4.66 -1.38 4.72
C CYS A 33 5.30 -2.18 5.84
N GLY A 34 5.12 -3.49 5.79
CA GLY A 34 5.67 -4.45 6.75
C GLY A 34 4.56 -5.21 7.48
N PRO A 35 4.87 -6.37 8.07
CA PRO A 35 3.87 -7.18 8.74
C PRO A 35 3.40 -6.58 10.07
N ASP A 36 2.08 -6.64 10.31
CA ASP A 36 1.49 -6.29 11.60
C ASP A 36 2.05 -7.12 12.75
N GLY A 37 2.23 -6.48 13.91
CA GLY A 37 2.76 -7.14 15.12
C GLY A 37 4.26 -7.44 15.10
N ALA A 38 4.99 -6.97 14.08
CA ALA A 38 6.44 -7.16 13.94
C ALA A 38 7.16 -5.79 13.78
N PRO A 39 7.29 -5.01 14.85
CA PRO A 39 7.71 -3.61 14.79
C PRO A 39 9.10 -3.40 14.17
N LEU A 40 10.03 -4.33 14.41
CA LEU A 40 11.37 -4.26 13.81
C LEU A 40 11.32 -4.41 12.28
N LEU A 41 10.54 -5.37 11.78
CA LEU A 41 10.36 -5.58 10.35
C LEU A 41 9.62 -4.41 9.71
N GLN A 42 8.65 -3.83 10.40
CA GLN A 42 7.91 -2.66 9.95
C GLN A 42 8.82 -1.42 9.82
N TYR A 43 9.73 -1.22 10.78
CA TYR A 43 10.74 -0.16 10.74
C TYR A 43 11.78 -0.36 9.62
N LEU A 44 12.21 -1.61 9.39
CA LEU A 44 13.19 -1.94 8.35
C LEU A 44 12.59 -1.99 6.95
N THR A 45 11.27 -2.16 6.83
CA THR A 45 10.58 -2.20 5.54
C THR A 45 10.51 -0.78 4.96
N PRO A 46 11.05 -0.56 3.75
CA PRO A 46 11.00 0.76 3.13
C PRO A 46 9.56 1.24 2.93
N GLN A 47 9.24 2.44 3.40
CA GLN A 47 7.95 3.10 3.14
C GLN A 47 7.95 3.88 1.83
N GLY A 48 9.12 4.07 1.23
CA GLY A 48 9.35 4.87 0.03
C GLY A 48 10.83 4.90 -0.34
N PHE A 49 11.17 5.54 -1.45
CA PHE A 49 12.55 5.71 -1.90
C PHE A 49 12.76 6.99 -2.71
N MET A 50 13.56 7.92 -2.18
CA MET A 50 13.96 9.17 -2.85
C MET A 50 12.79 9.91 -3.52
N GLY A 51 11.69 10.11 -2.81
CA GLY A 51 10.48 10.79 -3.31
C GLY A 51 9.36 9.87 -3.78
N ALA A 52 9.65 8.61 -4.10
CA ALA A 52 8.61 7.62 -4.33
C ALA A 52 7.95 7.20 -3.01
N ASP A 53 6.62 7.20 -2.95
CA ASP A 53 5.82 6.77 -1.80
C ASP A 53 5.23 5.37 -2.05
N PHE A 54 5.63 4.37 -1.25
CA PHE A 54 5.17 2.98 -1.38
C PHE A 54 3.98 2.65 -0.48
N ARG A 55 3.62 3.52 0.47
CA ARG A 55 2.62 3.22 1.50
C ARG A 55 1.26 2.83 0.92
N GLY A 56 0.81 3.55 -0.11
CA GLY A 56 -0.42 3.20 -0.82
C GLY A 56 -0.36 1.86 -1.54
N SER A 57 0.81 1.45 -2.03
CA SER A 57 1.03 0.14 -2.68
C SER A 57 0.96 -0.99 -1.65
N CYS A 58 1.53 -0.78 -0.46
CA CYS A 58 1.49 -1.74 0.65
C CYS A 58 0.05 -1.93 1.14
N TYR A 59 -0.66 -0.83 1.40
CA TYR A 59 -2.08 -0.89 1.76
C TYR A 59 -2.90 -1.67 0.72
N GLN A 60 -2.70 -1.43 -0.57
CA GLN A 60 -3.41 -2.15 -1.62
C GLN A 60 -3.07 -3.65 -1.64
N HIS A 61 -1.84 -4.03 -1.32
CA HIS A 61 -1.41 -5.43 -1.22
C HIS A 61 -2.11 -6.15 -0.06
N ASP A 62 -2.17 -5.53 1.11
CA ASP A 62 -2.86 -6.08 2.28
C ASP A 62 -4.36 -6.23 2.00
N ARG A 63 -4.99 -5.22 1.40
CA ARG A 63 -6.39 -5.30 0.94
C ARG A 63 -6.61 -6.38 -0.10
N CYS A 64 -5.63 -6.65 -0.96
CA CYS A 64 -5.73 -7.76 -1.92
C CYS A 64 -5.78 -9.09 -1.18
N TYR A 65 -4.97 -9.30 -0.14
CA TYR A 65 -5.00 -10.51 0.68
C TYR A 65 -6.32 -10.75 1.41
N GLU A 66 -7.13 -9.72 1.64
CA GLU A 66 -8.46 -9.86 2.26
C GLU A 66 -9.52 -10.46 1.33
N ILE A 67 -9.27 -10.52 0.00
CA ILE A 67 -10.25 -11.04 -0.97
C ILE A 67 -10.35 -12.57 -0.83
N PRO A 68 -11.52 -13.14 -0.47
CA PRO A 68 -11.65 -14.58 -0.26
C PRO A 68 -11.27 -15.40 -1.50
N GLY A 69 -10.38 -16.38 -1.33
CA GLY A 69 -9.93 -17.30 -2.37
C GLY A 69 -8.97 -16.70 -3.41
N ILE A 70 -8.56 -15.43 -3.27
CA ILE A 70 -7.62 -14.79 -4.20
C ILE A 70 -6.28 -15.52 -4.20
N SER A 71 -5.61 -15.61 -5.34
CA SER A 71 -4.25 -16.13 -5.37
C SER A 71 -3.27 -15.17 -4.68
N ARG A 72 -2.54 -15.64 -3.67
CA ARG A 72 -1.40 -14.90 -3.10
C ARG A 72 -0.43 -14.40 -4.18
N ARG A 73 -0.08 -15.27 -5.14
CA ARG A 73 0.83 -14.94 -6.24
C ARG A 73 0.30 -13.78 -7.09
N TYR A 74 -1.01 -13.71 -7.29
CA TYR A 74 -1.64 -12.61 -8.01
C TYR A 74 -1.45 -11.29 -7.26
N CYS A 75 -1.76 -11.24 -5.96
CA CYS A 75 -1.56 -10.06 -5.13
C CYS A 75 -0.09 -9.62 -5.10
N ASP A 76 0.85 -10.55 -4.93
CA ASP A 76 2.29 -10.22 -4.91
C ASP A 76 2.77 -9.63 -6.25
N LEU A 77 2.23 -10.11 -7.38
CA LEU A 77 2.57 -9.57 -8.71
C LEU A 77 2.01 -8.17 -8.92
N GLN A 78 0.76 -7.92 -8.51
CA GLN A 78 0.15 -6.59 -8.54
C GLN A 78 0.92 -5.60 -7.66
N PHE A 79 1.33 -6.03 -6.46
CA PHE A 79 2.15 -5.24 -5.56
C PHE A 79 3.47 -4.79 -6.22
N ARG A 80 4.19 -5.71 -6.87
CA ARG A 80 5.42 -5.35 -7.59
C ARG A 80 5.16 -4.33 -8.69
N GLN A 81 4.09 -4.50 -9.47
CA GLN A 81 3.75 -3.59 -10.56
C GLN A 81 3.45 -2.19 -10.02
N GLU A 82 2.68 -2.08 -8.94
CA GLU A 82 2.34 -0.81 -8.34
C GLU A 82 3.57 -0.13 -7.73
N LEU A 83 4.45 -0.87 -7.04
CA LEU A 83 5.73 -0.32 -6.56
C LEU A 83 6.60 0.21 -7.72
N HIS A 84 6.68 -0.52 -8.84
CA HIS A 84 7.40 -0.05 -10.03
C HIS A 84 6.81 1.25 -10.58
N ARG A 85 5.47 1.40 -10.57
CA ARG A 85 4.80 2.63 -10.97
C ARG A 85 5.15 3.79 -10.04
N ARG A 86 5.28 3.55 -8.73
CA ARG A 86 5.73 4.58 -7.77
C ARG A 86 7.14 5.08 -8.06
N CYS A 87 7.99 4.24 -8.66
CA CYS A 87 9.36 4.62 -8.98
C CYS A 87 9.49 5.68 -10.07
N ASP A 88 8.44 5.95 -10.85
CA ASP A 88 8.43 7.04 -11.82
C ASP A 88 8.43 8.42 -11.14
N TYR A 89 8.10 8.47 -9.84
CA TYR A 89 8.14 9.68 -9.01
C TYR A 89 9.39 9.76 -8.13
N SER A 90 10.36 8.86 -8.31
CA SER A 90 11.63 8.87 -7.58
C SER A 90 12.66 9.77 -8.25
N ALA A 91 13.48 10.46 -7.48
CA ALA A 91 14.67 11.14 -7.99
C ALA A 91 15.72 10.14 -8.55
N PHE A 92 15.64 8.86 -8.18
CA PHE A 92 16.50 7.80 -8.72
C PHE A 92 15.71 6.53 -9.06
N PRO A 93 15.07 6.48 -10.25
CA PRO A 93 14.14 5.40 -10.62
C PRO A 93 14.76 4.00 -10.64
N LEU A 94 16.02 3.86 -11.07
CA LEU A 94 16.70 2.57 -11.12
C LEU A 94 16.90 1.99 -9.72
N GLY A 95 17.40 2.79 -8.78
CA GLY A 95 17.55 2.38 -7.37
C GLY A 95 16.19 2.08 -6.73
N CYS A 96 15.16 2.88 -7.04
CA CYS A 96 13.80 2.61 -6.59
C CYS A 96 13.31 1.23 -7.03
N ARG A 97 13.54 0.84 -8.30
CA ARG A 97 13.15 -0.48 -8.82
C ARG A 97 13.90 -1.62 -8.14
N MET A 98 15.16 -1.42 -7.75
CA MET A 98 15.91 -2.39 -6.95
C MET A 98 15.27 -2.59 -5.57
N VAL A 99 14.94 -1.49 -4.87
CA VAL A 99 14.24 -1.55 -3.57
C VAL A 99 12.86 -2.20 -3.70
N SER A 100 12.10 -1.85 -4.75
CA SER A 100 10.81 -2.46 -5.05
C SER A 100 10.92 -3.98 -5.27
N ASN A 101 11.92 -4.44 -6.03
CA ASN A 101 12.16 -5.87 -6.23
C ASN A 101 12.54 -6.59 -4.92
N PHE A 102 13.29 -5.92 -4.05
CA PHE A 102 13.58 -6.44 -2.71
C PHE A 102 12.32 -6.56 -1.86
N MET A 103 11.43 -5.56 -1.85
CA MET A 103 10.13 -5.65 -1.18
C MET A 103 9.25 -6.78 -1.76
N TYR A 104 9.23 -6.95 -3.08
CA TYR A 104 8.56 -8.08 -3.72
C TYR A 104 9.13 -9.43 -3.27
N LEU A 105 10.46 -9.56 -3.18
CA LEU A 105 11.11 -10.77 -2.69
C LEU A 105 10.69 -11.07 -1.23
N GLN A 106 10.64 -10.06 -0.37
CA GLN A 106 10.20 -10.20 1.02
C GLN A 106 8.79 -10.78 1.11
N VAL A 107 7.80 -10.25 0.37
CA VAL A 107 6.44 -10.80 0.42
C VAL A 107 6.35 -12.20 -0.19
N ARG A 108 7.23 -12.55 -1.14
CA ARG A 108 7.33 -13.90 -1.70
C ARG A 108 7.90 -14.93 -0.72
N LEU A 109 8.83 -14.52 0.14
CA LEU A 109 9.43 -15.39 1.16
C LEU A 109 8.58 -15.47 2.43
N TYR A 110 8.09 -14.33 2.93
CA TYR A 110 7.49 -14.23 4.26
C TYR A 110 5.97 -13.95 4.25
N GLY A 111 5.39 -13.58 3.10
CA GLY A 111 3.98 -13.19 3.01
C GLY A 111 2.94 -14.31 3.14
N ARG A 112 3.35 -15.58 3.31
CA ARG A 112 2.41 -16.70 3.44
C ARG A 112 1.55 -16.60 4.69
N ARG A 113 2.14 -16.26 5.83
CA ARG A 113 1.42 -16.16 7.11
C ARG A 113 0.39 -15.02 7.10
N PRO A 114 0.75 -13.77 6.74
CA PRO A 114 -0.22 -12.69 6.60
C PRO A 114 -1.37 -13.06 5.65
N TYR A 115 -1.05 -13.62 4.48
CA TYR A 115 -2.07 -14.09 3.53
C TYR A 115 -3.05 -15.08 4.17
N LEU A 116 -2.56 -16.13 4.86
CA LEU A 116 -3.44 -17.11 5.48
C LEU A 116 -4.29 -16.50 6.60
N ASN A 117 -3.74 -15.56 7.37
CA ASN A 117 -4.49 -14.85 8.41
C ASN A 117 -5.62 -13.99 7.82
N SER A 118 -5.42 -13.38 6.65
CA SER A 118 -6.44 -12.62 5.93
C SER A 118 -7.50 -13.52 5.29
N GLN A 119 -7.12 -14.72 4.81
CA GLN A 119 -8.02 -15.66 4.15
C GLN A 119 -8.87 -16.48 5.14
N TYR A 120 -8.29 -16.81 6.29
CA TYR A 120 -8.92 -17.58 7.34
C TYR A 120 -8.78 -16.80 8.64
N PRO A 121 -9.48 -15.65 8.78
CA PRO A 121 -9.47 -14.91 10.03
C PRO A 121 -9.89 -15.90 11.11
N GLN A 122 -8.92 -16.23 11.98
CA GLN A 122 -9.20 -17.06 13.13
C GLN A 122 -10.32 -16.32 13.88
N TYR A 123 -11.45 -16.99 14.09
CA TYR A 123 -12.45 -16.55 15.05
C TYR A 123 -11.80 -16.67 16.44
N GLN A 124 -10.84 -15.81 16.74
CA GLN A 124 -10.24 -15.72 18.05
C GLN A 124 -11.31 -15.07 18.92
N THR A 125 -11.88 -15.87 19.81
CA THR A 125 -12.41 -15.38 21.09
C THR A 125 -11.47 -14.28 21.61
N PRO A 126 -11.98 -13.16 22.13
CA PRO A 126 -11.17 -12.01 22.51
C PRO A 126 -10.07 -12.46 23.47
N VAL A 127 -8.84 -12.53 22.97
CA VAL A 127 -7.67 -12.63 23.83
C VAL A 127 -7.57 -11.30 24.57
N PRO A 128 -7.41 -11.28 25.90
CA PRO A 128 -7.37 -10.04 26.65
C PRO A 128 -6.24 -9.16 26.12
N VAL A 129 -6.60 -7.94 25.75
CA VAL A 129 -5.68 -6.87 25.38
C VAL A 129 -4.72 -6.70 26.55
N TYR A 130 -3.45 -7.09 26.38
CA TYR A 130 -2.40 -6.58 27.25
C TYR A 130 -2.33 -5.08 27.00
N SER A 131 -2.89 -4.33 27.94
CA SER A 131 -2.78 -2.89 28.04
C SER A 131 -1.30 -2.51 28.04
N TYR A 132 -0.92 -1.64 27.10
CA TYR A 132 0.36 -0.97 27.10
C TYR A 132 0.50 -0.18 28.43
N PRO A 133 1.67 -0.18 29.08
CA PRO A 133 1.88 0.65 30.24
C PRO A 133 1.80 2.13 29.83
N VAL A 134 0.89 2.85 30.49
CA VAL A 134 0.81 4.31 30.44
C VAL A 134 2.10 4.86 31.05
N TYR A 135 2.99 5.42 30.23
CA TYR A 135 4.10 6.24 30.74
C TYR A 135 3.51 7.56 31.24
N SER A 136 3.26 7.61 32.56
CA SER A 136 3.01 8.87 33.26
C SER A 136 4.36 9.60 33.37
N GLY A 137 4.46 10.75 32.71
CA GLY A 137 5.62 11.63 32.82
C GLY A 137 5.81 12.16 34.25
N TYR A 138 7.07 12.43 34.56
CA TYR A 138 7.50 13.28 35.67
C TYR A 138 7.25 14.76 35.32
#